data_AF-S2Z407-F1
#
_entry.id   AF-S2Z407-F1
#
_cell.length_a   1.000
_cell.length_b   1.000
_cell.length_c   1.000
_cell.angle_alpha   90.00
_cell.angle_beta   90.00
_cell.angle_gamma   90.00
#
_symmetry.space_group_name_H-M   'P 1'
#
loop_
_entity.id
_entity.type
_entity.pdbx_description
1 polymer ?
#
loop_
_entity_poly.entity_id
_entity_poly.type
_entity_poly.pdbx_seq_one_letter_code
_entity_poly.pdbx_strand_id
1 'polypeptide(L)'
;MHGKRREVVKSRTSLRARPGDLLVAEPEPNLIYRPATRTVATPAGVPDDAIHFAVDERGTVWSLVQHLSDDPDRVVRQRDGRTLGSEAVPKPYAGGVLTARDGVAALSLTRGEAVRGVMVTTDGGSHWRTVLGGGIPWRDFRRSPESLVLELLADGRLLVGEEGGRYWLADDPTDRTFHELDTPARFTSLTVDGTTLYGVADATTATYDLVKGEGLWISRDGGHEWRHVMAAGEGGGGRTASPDRP
;
A
#
# COMPACT_ATOMS: atom_id res chain seq x y z
N MET A 1 -10.05 -16.57 -12.66
CA MET A 1 -8.69 -16.19 -13.07
C MET A 1 -7.99 -17.40 -13.68
N HIS A 2 -7.45 -17.30 -14.89
CA HIS A 2 -6.61 -18.36 -15.48
C HIS A 2 -5.16 -17.85 -15.55
N GLY A 3 -4.43 -18.01 -14.44
CA GLY A 3 -3.00 -17.72 -14.39
C GLY A 3 -2.20 -18.93 -14.86
N LYS A 4 -1.33 -18.76 -15.86
CA LYS A 4 -0.37 -19.81 -16.23
C LYS A 4 0.72 -19.85 -15.17
N ARG A 5 0.83 -20.96 -14.42
CA ARG A 5 1.98 -21.20 -13.53
C ARG A 5 3.28 -21.02 -14.32
N ARG A 6 4.21 -20.25 -13.75
CA ARG A 6 5.54 -20.03 -14.30
C ARG A 6 6.56 -20.53 -13.30
N GLU A 7 7.52 -21.29 -13.78
CA GLU A 7 8.69 -21.65 -12.99
C GLU A 7 9.58 -20.42 -12.79
N VAL A 8 10.07 -20.28 -11.57
CA VAL A 8 10.86 -19.15 -11.11
C VAL A 8 12.13 -19.70 -10.47
N VAL A 9 13.28 -19.13 -10.82
CA VAL A 9 14.57 -19.54 -10.30
C VAL A 9 14.87 -18.77 -9.02
N LYS A 10 14.97 -19.46 -7.87
CA LYS A 10 15.45 -18.86 -6.63
C LYS A 10 16.98 -18.81 -6.65
N SER A 11 17.54 -17.61 -6.69
CA SER A 11 18.98 -17.39 -6.57
C SER A 11 19.40 -17.46 -5.10
N ARG A 12 20.56 -18.08 -4.83
CA ARG A 12 21.24 -17.99 -3.52
C ARG A 12 22.11 -16.76 -3.38
N THR A 13 22.40 -16.08 -4.49
CA THR A 13 23.18 -14.85 -4.52
C THR A 13 22.21 -13.67 -4.55
N SER A 14 22.43 -12.71 -3.64
CA SER A 14 21.68 -11.46 -3.61
C SER A 14 21.82 -10.72 -4.94
N LEU A 15 20.75 -10.09 -5.41
CA LEU A 15 20.71 -9.36 -6.68
C LEU A 15 20.49 -7.88 -6.44
N ARG A 16 21.18 -7.05 -7.22
CA ARG A 16 20.87 -5.62 -7.29
C ARG A 16 19.47 -5.43 -7.87
N ALA A 17 18.63 -4.64 -7.18
CA ALA A 17 17.34 -4.22 -7.68
C ALA A 17 17.50 -3.40 -8.98
N ARG A 18 16.53 -3.51 -9.87
CA ARG A 18 16.48 -2.84 -11.18
C ARG A 18 15.06 -2.35 -11.47
N PRO A 19 14.90 -1.38 -12.38
CA PRO A 19 13.59 -1.01 -12.89
C PRO A 19 12.78 -2.24 -13.35
N GLY A 20 11.54 -2.34 -12.86
CA GLY A 20 10.63 -3.45 -13.14
C GLY A 20 10.81 -4.70 -12.28
N ASP A 21 11.76 -4.70 -11.33
CA ASP A 21 11.75 -5.71 -10.26
C ASP A 21 10.55 -5.46 -9.32
N LEU A 22 9.95 -6.54 -8.83
CA LEU A 22 8.80 -6.53 -7.94
C LEU A 22 9.23 -7.02 -6.56
N LEU A 23 8.86 -6.30 -5.50
CA LEU A 23 9.02 -6.81 -4.15
C LEU A 23 8.03 -7.95 -3.92
N VAL A 24 8.54 -9.07 -3.42
CA VAL A 24 7.77 -10.22 -2.95
C VAL A 24 8.00 -10.28 -1.44
N ALA A 25 7.02 -9.80 -0.69
CA ALA A 25 7.00 -9.86 0.76
C ALA A 25 6.09 -11.00 1.19
N GLU A 26 6.66 -12.20 1.35
CA GLU A 26 6.09 -13.28 2.18
C GLU A 26 7.01 -13.44 3.39
N PRO A 27 6.53 -13.89 4.56
CA PRO A 27 7.17 -13.66 5.86
C PRO A 27 8.58 -14.24 5.87
N GLU A 28 9.53 -13.33 5.67
CA GLU A 28 10.98 -13.48 5.53
C GLU A 28 11.53 -14.69 4.71
N PRO A 29 12.57 -14.46 3.88
CA PRO A 29 13.23 -13.18 3.62
C PRO A 29 12.44 -12.31 2.63
N ASN A 30 12.65 -11.00 2.68
CA ASN A 30 12.18 -10.09 1.63
C ASN A 30 12.91 -10.38 0.32
N LEU A 31 12.16 -10.65 -0.75
CA LEU A 31 12.72 -11.06 -2.03
C LEU A 31 12.33 -10.08 -3.13
N ILE A 32 13.21 -9.87 -4.10
CA ILE A 32 12.87 -9.21 -5.36
C ILE A 32 12.66 -10.27 -6.44
N TYR A 33 11.51 -10.20 -7.11
CA TYR A 33 11.23 -10.94 -8.32
C TYR A 33 11.57 -10.09 -9.54
N ARG A 34 12.39 -10.63 -10.43
CA ARG A 34 12.69 -10.05 -11.74
C ARG A 34 11.91 -10.78 -12.83
N PRO A 35 10.81 -10.20 -13.36
CA PRO A 35 10.01 -10.85 -14.39
C PRO A 35 10.82 -11.17 -15.67
N ALA A 36 11.74 -10.30 -16.07
CA ALA A 36 12.54 -10.44 -17.29
C ALA A 36 13.39 -11.72 -17.31
N THR A 37 13.92 -12.15 -16.16
CA THR A 37 14.76 -13.35 -16.02
C THR A 37 14.08 -14.47 -15.23
N ARG A 38 12.85 -14.22 -14.75
CA ARG A 38 12.09 -15.08 -13.85
C ARG A 38 12.92 -15.53 -12.64
N THR A 39 13.62 -14.59 -12.03
CA THR A 39 14.52 -14.86 -10.90
C THR A 39 13.99 -14.22 -9.64
N VAL A 40 14.09 -14.92 -8.52
CA VAL A 40 13.80 -14.38 -7.19
C VAL A 40 15.07 -14.43 -6.35
N ALA A 41 15.41 -13.33 -5.68
CA ALA A 41 16.61 -13.24 -4.85
C ALA A 41 16.42 -12.23 -3.72
N THR A 42 17.25 -12.30 -2.70
CA THR A 42 17.38 -11.21 -1.73
C THR A 42 17.96 -9.96 -2.43
N PRO A 43 17.50 -8.75 -2.07
CA PRO A 43 18.09 -7.52 -2.58
C PRO A 43 19.52 -7.36 -2.06
N ALA A 44 20.44 -7.02 -2.96
CA ALA A 44 21.85 -6.81 -2.62
C ALA A 44 22.08 -5.42 -2.01
N GLY A 45 22.92 -5.37 -0.97
CA GLY A 45 23.35 -4.14 -0.31
C GLY A 45 22.48 -3.72 0.87
N VAL A 46 21.35 -4.40 1.10
CA VAL A 46 20.46 -4.11 2.23
C VAL A 46 21.15 -4.42 3.56
N PRO A 47 21.04 -3.53 4.57
CA PRO A 47 21.46 -3.81 5.94
C PRO A 47 20.82 -5.09 6.51
N ASP A 48 21.57 -5.83 7.33
CA ASP A 48 21.13 -7.11 7.92
C ASP A 48 19.98 -6.93 8.94
N ASP A 49 19.82 -5.73 9.48
CA ASP A 49 18.82 -5.31 10.47
C ASP A 49 17.63 -4.54 9.84
N ALA A 50 17.47 -4.64 8.52
CA ALA A 50 16.33 -4.10 7.81
C ALA A 50 15.07 -4.97 8.02
N ILE A 51 13.99 -4.35 8.52
CA ILE A 51 12.74 -5.03 8.90
C ILE A 51 11.56 -4.76 7.94
N HIS A 52 11.54 -3.61 7.26
CA HIS A 52 10.51 -3.28 6.27
C HIS A 52 11.13 -2.76 4.98
N PHE A 53 10.49 -3.04 3.84
CA PHE A 53 11.05 -2.84 2.52
C PHE A 53 10.03 -2.25 1.55
N ALA A 54 10.49 -1.37 0.67
CA ALA A 54 9.78 -0.96 -0.54
C ALA A 54 10.78 -0.88 -1.70
N VAL A 55 10.32 -1.19 -2.91
CA VAL A 55 11.12 -1.03 -4.13
C VAL A 55 10.33 -0.15 -5.10
N ASP A 56 10.92 0.99 -5.48
CA ASP A 56 10.30 1.87 -6.47
C ASP A 56 10.62 1.44 -7.91
N GLU A 57 9.90 2.00 -8.88
CA GLU A 57 10.04 1.68 -10.30
C GLU A 57 11.41 2.04 -10.88
N ARG A 58 12.20 2.86 -10.17
CA ARG A 58 13.57 3.21 -10.54
C ARG A 58 14.57 2.14 -10.08
N GLY A 59 14.11 1.09 -9.40
CA GLY A 59 14.95 0.05 -8.79
C GLY A 59 15.63 0.51 -7.50
N THR A 60 15.09 1.52 -6.84
CA THR A 60 15.57 1.97 -5.52
C THR A 60 14.96 1.08 -4.45
N VAL A 61 15.80 0.53 -3.60
CA VAL A 61 15.37 -0.17 -2.39
C VAL A 61 15.32 0.83 -1.25
N TRP A 62 14.18 0.93 -0.62
CA TRP A 62 13.96 1.66 0.62
C TRP A 62 13.79 0.63 1.73
N SER A 63 14.54 0.78 2.81
CA SER A 63 14.47 -0.14 3.95
C SER A 63 14.37 0.63 5.25
N LEU A 64 13.53 0.14 6.17
CA LEU A 64 13.56 0.57 7.57
C LEU A 64 14.53 -0.31 8.34
N VAL A 65 15.55 0.31 8.93
CA VAL A 65 16.55 -0.30 9.77
C VAL A 65 16.21 -0.03 11.24
N GLN A 66 15.98 -1.09 11.99
CA GLN A 66 15.66 -1.01 13.41
C GLN A 66 16.94 -1.18 14.24
N HIS A 67 17.18 -0.24 15.16
CA HIS A 67 18.31 -0.33 16.07
C HIS A 67 17.85 -0.92 17.40
N LEU A 68 18.62 -1.87 17.94
CA LEU A 68 18.38 -2.45 19.27
C LEU A 68 18.90 -1.56 20.42
N SER A 69 19.59 -0.47 20.09
CA SER A 69 20.10 0.55 21.03
C SER A 69 19.11 1.73 21.18
N ASP A 70 19.50 2.75 21.95
CA ASP A 70 18.75 4.02 22.04
C ASP A 70 18.81 4.88 20.76
N ASP A 71 19.49 4.41 19.72
CA ASP A 71 19.54 5.09 18.43
C ASP A 71 18.17 5.02 17.74
N PRO A 72 17.74 6.11 17.05
CA PRO A 72 16.48 6.07 16.32
C PRO A 72 16.55 5.08 15.16
N ASP A 73 15.43 4.44 14.86
CA ASP A 73 15.24 3.73 13.59
C ASP A 73 15.61 4.62 12.41
N ARG A 74 16.00 4.02 11.29
CA ARG A 74 16.44 4.76 10.11
C ARG A 74 15.81 4.24 8.85
N VAL A 75 15.30 5.15 8.01
CA VAL A 75 15.04 4.82 6.61
C VAL A 75 16.36 4.91 5.87
N VAL A 76 16.70 3.87 5.12
CA VAL A 76 17.88 3.81 4.27
C VAL A 76 17.42 3.64 2.82
N ARG A 77 17.95 4.46 1.93
CA ARG A 77 17.70 4.35 0.48
C ARG A 77 18.94 3.85 -0.25
N GLN A 78 18.74 2.92 -1.15
CA GLN A 78 19.83 2.25 -1.87
C GLN A 78 19.49 2.03 -3.32
N ARG A 79 20.50 2.14 -4.19
CA ARG A 79 20.37 1.79 -5.62
C ARG A 79 21.69 1.22 -6.10
N ASP A 80 21.61 0.22 -6.97
CA ASP A 80 22.79 -0.45 -7.54
C ASP A 80 23.76 -1.02 -6.49
N GLY A 81 23.24 -1.41 -5.31
CA GLY A 81 24.03 -1.92 -4.19
C GLY A 81 24.82 -0.87 -3.43
N ARG A 82 24.49 0.42 -3.60
CA ARG A 82 25.10 1.54 -2.86
C ARG A 82 24.03 2.27 -2.03
N THR A 83 24.40 2.65 -0.82
CA THR A 83 23.58 3.55 -0.01
C THR A 83 23.63 4.96 -0.59
N LEU A 84 22.46 5.52 -0.89
CA LEU A 84 22.29 6.87 -1.43
C LEU A 84 22.01 7.90 -0.33
N GLY A 85 21.54 7.45 0.82
CA GLY A 85 21.17 8.32 1.93
C GLY A 85 20.44 7.54 3.03
N SER A 86 20.37 8.15 4.20
CA SER A 86 19.63 7.62 5.34
C SER A 86 19.08 8.76 6.17
N GLU A 87 17.84 8.62 6.61
CA GLU A 87 17.14 9.58 7.46
C GLU A 87 16.72 8.91 8.76
N ALA A 88 16.86 9.62 9.88
CA ALA A 88 16.42 9.13 11.18
C ALA A 88 14.91 9.29 11.33
N VAL A 89 14.25 8.25 11.85
CA VAL A 89 12.88 8.33 12.30
C VAL A 89 12.83 9.28 13.51
N PRO A 90 11.94 10.29 13.50
CA PRO A 90 11.89 11.28 14.58
C PRO A 90 11.45 10.64 15.89
N LYS A 91 12.20 10.87 16.97
CA LYS A 91 11.75 10.53 18.33
C LYS A 91 10.48 11.33 18.67
N PRO A 92 9.51 10.76 19.43
CA PRO A 92 9.56 9.47 20.13
C PRO A 92 8.95 8.30 19.33
N TYR A 93 8.93 8.39 18.00
CA TYR A 93 8.29 7.38 17.16
C TYR A 93 9.26 6.27 16.77
N ALA A 94 8.72 5.08 16.56
CA ALA A 94 9.36 4.01 15.80
C ALA A 94 8.83 4.03 14.36
N GLY A 95 9.54 3.35 13.46
CA GLY A 95 9.07 3.14 12.10
C GLY A 95 8.18 1.90 11.97
N GLY A 96 7.27 1.91 11.00
CA GLY A 96 6.44 0.74 10.66
C GLY A 96 6.41 0.46 9.15
N VAL A 97 5.20 0.37 8.59
CA VAL A 97 4.97 0.13 7.16
C VAL A 97 5.67 1.20 6.31
N LEU A 98 6.33 0.76 5.24
CA LEU A 98 7.09 1.58 4.30
C LEU A 98 6.55 1.36 2.88
N THR A 99 6.31 2.44 2.15
CA THR A 99 5.93 2.40 0.73
C THR A 99 6.78 3.38 -0.07
N ALA A 100 7.01 3.08 -1.35
CA ALA A 100 7.79 3.93 -2.23
C ALA A 100 7.36 3.80 -3.69
N ARG A 101 7.38 4.93 -4.41
CA ARG A 101 7.00 5.05 -5.82
C ARG A 101 7.66 6.25 -6.46
N ASP A 102 8.35 6.05 -7.58
CA ASP A 102 9.01 7.10 -8.36
C ASP A 102 9.81 8.15 -7.53
N GLY A 103 10.50 7.72 -6.48
CA GLY A 103 11.26 8.62 -5.58
C GLY A 103 10.42 9.36 -4.52
N VAL A 104 9.11 9.15 -4.48
CA VAL A 104 8.27 9.41 -3.30
C VAL A 104 8.38 8.20 -2.37
N ALA A 105 8.49 8.43 -1.07
CA ALA A 105 8.42 7.36 -0.08
C ALA A 105 7.72 7.85 1.19
N ALA A 106 6.96 6.96 1.81
CA ALA A 106 6.27 7.23 3.06
C ALA A 106 6.47 6.08 4.05
N LEU A 107 6.77 6.45 5.28
CA LEU A 107 6.92 5.54 6.42
C LEU A 107 5.85 5.87 7.46
N SER A 108 5.13 4.87 7.96
CA SER A 108 4.24 5.06 9.10
C SER A 108 5.05 5.30 10.38
N LEU A 109 4.63 6.28 11.19
CA LEU A 109 5.21 6.56 12.49
C LEU A 109 4.35 5.93 13.57
N THR A 110 4.95 5.04 14.37
CA THR A 110 4.26 4.32 15.44
C THR A 110 4.72 4.80 16.81
N ARG A 111 3.83 4.71 17.81
CA ARG A 111 4.16 4.93 19.22
C ARG A 111 3.43 3.89 20.06
N GLY A 112 4.18 2.88 20.52
CA GLY A 112 3.58 1.63 20.98
C GLY A 112 2.82 0.98 19.82
N GLU A 113 1.66 0.38 20.13
CA GLU A 113 0.83 -0.34 19.16
C GLU A 113 -0.05 0.56 18.27
N ALA A 114 0.32 1.82 18.07
CA ALA A 114 -0.55 2.76 17.38
C ALA A 114 0.19 3.64 16.39
N VAL A 115 -0.41 3.80 15.20
CA VAL A 115 0.04 4.76 14.19
C VAL A 115 -0.34 6.18 14.64
N ARG A 116 0.61 7.10 14.53
CA ARG A 116 0.48 8.49 15.00
C ARG A 116 0.83 9.53 13.95
N GLY A 117 1.24 9.08 12.77
CA GLY A 117 1.57 9.95 11.65
C GLY A 117 2.27 9.18 10.55
N VAL A 118 2.74 9.93 9.58
CA VAL A 118 3.62 9.43 8.51
C VAL A 118 4.81 10.36 8.36
N MET A 119 5.92 9.79 7.91
CA MET A 119 7.12 10.51 7.52
C MET A 119 7.29 10.33 6.01
N VAL A 120 7.32 11.43 5.27
CA VAL A 120 7.20 11.42 3.81
C VAL A 120 8.34 12.18 3.16
N THR A 121 8.82 11.68 2.04
CA THR A 121 9.67 12.41 1.10
C THR A 121 9.04 12.37 -0.29
N THR A 122 9.14 13.47 -1.03
CA THR A 122 8.62 13.60 -2.39
C THR A 122 9.71 13.97 -3.40
N ASP A 123 10.98 13.94 -2.98
CA ASP A 123 12.13 14.43 -3.74
C ASP A 123 13.32 13.44 -3.74
N GLY A 124 13.01 12.15 -3.75
CA GLY A 124 14.00 11.09 -3.73
C GLY A 124 14.68 10.92 -2.37
N GLY A 125 14.07 11.39 -1.28
CA GLY A 125 14.61 11.34 0.09
C GLY A 125 15.55 12.49 0.42
N SER A 126 15.62 13.54 -0.40
CA SER A 126 16.51 14.67 -0.15
C SER A 126 16.01 15.47 1.05
N HIS A 127 14.69 15.59 1.18
CA HIS A 127 14.03 16.16 2.35
C HIS A 127 12.91 15.24 2.82
N TRP A 128 12.82 15.10 4.14
CA TRP A 128 11.77 14.36 4.82
C TRP A 128 10.92 15.28 5.67
N ARG A 129 9.62 15.02 5.71
CA ARG A 129 8.66 15.76 6.51
C ARG A 129 7.86 14.80 7.37
N THR A 130 7.57 15.22 8.59
CA THR A 130 6.69 14.50 9.51
C THR A 130 5.29 15.08 9.42
N VAL A 131 4.31 14.25 9.08
CA VAL A 131 2.90 14.60 9.02
C VAL A 131 2.19 13.95 10.20
N LEU A 132 1.92 14.76 11.23
CA LEU A 132 1.18 14.35 12.43
C LEU A 132 -0.26 14.89 12.46
N GLY A 133 -0.68 15.52 11.36
CA GLY A 133 -1.97 16.20 11.20
C GLY A 133 -2.34 16.26 9.72
N GLY A 134 -2.90 17.38 9.25
CA GLY A 134 -3.23 17.56 7.83
C GLY A 134 -4.58 16.94 7.42
N GLY A 135 -5.53 16.83 8.36
CA GLY A 135 -6.86 16.27 8.09
C GLY A 135 -7.05 14.82 8.54
N ILE A 136 -5.95 14.08 8.75
CA ILE A 136 -6.02 12.71 9.26
C ILE A 136 -6.16 12.69 10.79
N PRO A 137 -7.23 12.11 11.35
CA PRO A 137 -7.40 11.95 12.78
C PRO A 137 -6.64 10.71 13.29
N TRP A 138 -5.31 10.77 13.33
CA TRP A 138 -4.44 9.62 13.69
C TRP A 138 -4.78 8.92 15.02
N ARG A 139 -5.44 9.62 15.95
CA ARG A 139 -5.89 9.05 17.23
C ARG A 139 -7.06 8.09 17.09
N ASP A 140 -7.78 8.14 15.98
CA ASP A 140 -8.94 7.32 15.69
C ASP A 140 -8.57 5.97 15.05
N PHE A 141 -7.31 5.76 14.68
CA PHE A 141 -6.78 4.47 14.25
C PHE A 141 -6.71 3.57 15.48
N ARG A 142 -7.46 2.47 15.47
CA ARG A 142 -7.69 1.59 16.63
C ARG A 142 -7.09 0.20 16.46
N ARG A 143 -6.75 -0.18 15.22
CA ARG A 143 -6.12 -1.47 14.91
C ARG A 143 -4.61 -1.37 15.03
N SER A 144 -3.97 -2.55 14.98
CA SER A 144 -2.52 -2.65 14.98
C SER A 144 -1.94 -1.97 13.74
N PRO A 145 -0.65 -1.55 13.79
CA PRO A 145 0.03 -0.97 12.64
C PRO A 145 0.05 -1.88 11.40
N GLU A 146 -0.12 -3.19 11.57
CA GLU A 146 -0.20 -4.17 10.49
C GLU A 146 -1.46 -4.04 9.63
N SER A 147 -2.55 -3.48 10.18
CA SER A 147 -3.78 -3.19 9.44
C SER A 147 -3.72 -1.84 8.70
N LEU A 148 -2.59 -1.15 8.72
CA LEU A 148 -2.44 0.13 8.03
C LEU A 148 -2.40 -0.07 6.52
N VAL A 149 -3.25 0.66 5.81
CA VAL A 149 -3.15 0.84 4.36
C VAL A 149 -2.30 2.08 4.10
N LEU A 150 -1.17 1.90 3.41
CA LEU A 150 -0.24 2.97 3.06
C LEU A 150 0.23 2.76 1.61
N GLU A 151 -0.37 3.46 0.66
CA GLU A 151 -0.12 3.27 -0.77
C GLU A 151 0.13 4.60 -1.50
N LEU A 152 0.92 4.57 -2.58
CA LEU A 152 1.24 5.73 -3.41
C LEU A 152 0.59 5.62 -4.79
N LEU A 153 -0.19 6.64 -5.15
CA LEU A 153 -0.74 6.80 -6.49
C LEU A 153 0.37 7.19 -7.47
N ALA A 154 0.16 6.92 -8.76
CA ALA A 154 1.12 7.24 -9.83
C ALA A 154 1.35 8.74 -10.02
N ASP A 155 0.44 9.58 -9.52
CA ASP A 155 0.60 11.05 -9.49
C ASP A 155 1.42 11.53 -8.28
N GLY A 156 1.87 10.61 -7.42
CA GLY A 156 2.68 10.89 -6.24
C GLY A 156 1.89 11.16 -4.96
N ARG A 157 0.55 11.13 -5.00
CA ARG A 157 -0.28 11.32 -3.81
C ARG A 157 -0.29 10.09 -2.91
N LEU A 158 -0.24 10.32 -1.61
CA LEU A 158 -0.30 9.30 -0.58
C LEU A 158 -1.74 8.99 -0.18
N LEU A 159 -2.09 7.71 -0.19
CA LEU A 159 -3.28 7.14 0.42
C LEU A 159 -2.91 6.55 1.78
N VAL A 160 -3.66 6.93 2.81
CA VAL A 160 -3.52 6.42 4.18
C VAL A 160 -4.88 5.90 4.65
N GLY A 161 -4.93 4.74 5.28
CA GLY A 161 -6.15 4.27 5.92
C GLY A 161 -5.92 3.07 6.81
N GLU A 162 -7.01 2.50 7.27
CA GLU A 162 -7.01 1.27 8.06
C GLU A 162 -7.87 0.23 7.33
N GLU A 163 -7.39 -1.00 7.21
CA GLU A 163 -8.16 -2.10 6.64
C GLU A 163 -9.53 -2.21 7.32
N GLY A 164 -10.63 -2.33 6.56
CA GLY A 164 -11.97 -2.34 7.15
C GLY A 164 -12.37 -1.03 7.84
N GLY A 165 -11.66 0.07 7.59
CA GLY A 165 -11.76 1.35 8.29
C GLY A 165 -12.04 2.50 7.34
N ARG A 166 -11.53 3.68 7.71
CA ARG A 166 -11.61 4.92 6.92
C ARG A 166 -10.31 5.14 6.16
N TYR A 167 -10.39 5.93 5.10
CA TYR A 167 -9.30 6.21 4.19
C TYR A 167 -9.19 7.71 3.93
N TRP A 168 -7.96 8.18 3.75
CA TRP A 168 -7.62 9.56 3.48
C TRP A 168 -6.64 9.63 2.32
N LEU A 169 -6.92 10.50 1.36
CA LEU A 169 -6.06 10.72 0.21
C LEU A 169 -5.46 12.12 0.29
N ALA A 170 -4.18 12.26 -0.04
CA ALA A 170 -3.55 13.56 -0.14
C ALA A 170 -4.27 14.44 -1.18
N ASP A 171 -4.38 15.73 -0.90
CA ASP A 171 -5.00 16.68 -1.82
C ASP A 171 -4.11 16.94 -3.04
N ASP A 172 -2.80 16.87 -2.86
CA ASP A 172 -1.79 17.08 -3.89
C ASP A 172 -0.50 16.26 -3.62
N PRO A 173 0.41 16.13 -4.61
CA PRO A 173 1.65 15.34 -4.47
C PRO A 173 2.68 15.90 -3.47
N THR A 174 2.35 16.94 -2.70
CA THR A 174 3.16 17.38 -1.57
C THR A 174 2.81 16.64 -0.28
N ASP A 175 1.71 15.89 -0.23
CA ASP A 175 1.29 15.04 0.90
C ASP A 175 1.24 15.80 2.24
N ARG A 176 0.74 17.05 2.21
CA ARG A 176 0.63 17.92 3.40
C ARG A 176 -0.76 17.92 4.02
N THR A 177 -1.78 17.82 3.18
CA THR A 177 -3.17 17.86 3.56
C THR A 177 -3.90 16.72 2.87
N PHE A 178 -4.91 16.20 3.55
CA PHE A 178 -5.63 15.00 3.18
C PHE A 178 -7.12 15.22 3.45
N HIS A 179 -7.95 14.69 2.56
CA HIS A 179 -9.38 14.58 2.77
C HIS A 179 -9.77 13.13 3.02
N GLU A 180 -10.80 12.92 3.85
CA GLU A 180 -11.40 11.60 4.03
C GLU A 180 -12.15 11.22 2.75
N LEU A 181 -12.02 9.97 2.32
CA LEU A 181 -12.76 9.44 1.18
C LEU A 181 -14.21 9.16 1.58
N ASP A 182 -15.17 9.66 0.80
CA ASP A 182 -16.59 9.36 0.99
C ASP A 182 -16.90 7.99 0.36
N THR A 183 -16.70 6.93 1.15
CA THR A 183 -16.86 5.55 0.65
C THR A 183 -18.35 5.13 0.67
N PRO A 184 -18.89 4.59 -0.44
CA PRO A 184 -20.32 4.23 -0.56
C PRO A 184 -20.73 3.03 0.31
N ALA A 185 -19.74 2.26 0.76
CA ALA A 185 -19.87 1.13 1.65
C ALA A 185 -18.62 1.03 2.52
N ARG A 186 -18.71 0.29 3.62
CA ARG A 186 -17.53 -0.02 4.44
C ARG A 186 -16.66 -1.01 3.67
N PHE A 187 -15.56 -0.54 3.09
CA PHE A 187 -14.63 -1.41 2.41
C PHE A 187 -13.85 -2.26 3.42
N THR A 188 -13.73 -3.56 3.14
CA THR A 188 -12.83 -4.47 3.84
C THR A 188 -11.40 -4.28 3.37
N SER A 189 -11.19 -3.94 2.10
CA SER A 189 -9.89 -3.63 1.51
C SER A 189 -10.00 -2.48 0.51
N LEU A 190 -8.95 -1.68 0.40
CA LEU A 190 -8.82 -0.64 -0.62
C LEU A 190 -7.39 -0.61 -1.11
N THR A 191 -7.20 -0.54 -2.43
CA THR A 191 -5.90 -0.52 -3.10
C THR A 191 -5.92 0.39 -4.34
N VAL A 192 -4.75 0.69 -4.90
CA VAL A 192 -4.59 1.63 -6.02
C VAL A 192 -3.90 0.97 -7.23
N ASP A 193 -4.35 1.33 -8.44
CA ASP A 193 -3.62 1.09 -9.69
C ASP A 193 -3.56 2.37 -10.52
N GLY A 194 -2.34 2.83 -10.82
CA GLY A 194 -2.13 4.17 -11.34
C GLY A 194 -2.66 5.23 -10.37
N THR A 195 -3.68 5.98 -10.79
CA THR A 195 -4.44 6.93 -9.98
C THR A 195 -5.87 6.46 -9.69
N THR A 196 -6.21 5.22 -10.05
CA THR A 196 -7.53 4.63 -9.84
C THR A 196 -7.57 3.91 -8.50
N LEU A 197 -8.61 4.17 -7.71
CA LEU A 197 -8.86 3.52 -6.44
C LEU A 197 -9.82 2.34 -6.64
N TYR A 198 -9.54 1.22 -5.98
CA TYR A 198 -10.38 0.02 -5.97
C TYR A 198 -10.72 -0.32 -4.52
N GLY A 199 -12.01 -0.27 -4.19
CA GLY A 199 -12.53 -0.68 -2.89
C GLY A 199 -13.30 -1.99 -3.00
N VAL A 200 -13.08 -2.91 -2.06
CA VAL A 200 -13.88 -4.13 -1.94
C VAL A 200 -14.71 -4.02 -0.68
N ALA A 201 -16.02 -4.19 -0.80
CA ALA A 201 -16.91 -4.42 0.32
C ALA A 201 -17.33 -5.88 0.30
N ASP A 202 -17.11 -6.59 1.40
CA ASP A 202 -17.43 -8.01 1.54
C ASP A 202 -17.76 -8.36 3.00
N ALA A 203 -18.43 -9.49 3.21
CA ALA A 203 -18.76 -9.99 4.54
C ALA A 203 -17.48 -10.44 5.25
N THR A 204 -17.19 -9.84 6.40
CA THR A 204 -16.03 -10.24 7.23
C THR A 204 -16.27 -11.52 8.03
N THR A 205 -17.42 -12.17 7.83
CA THR A 205 -17.81 -13.42 8.50
C THR A 205 -18.59 -14.25 7.49
N ALA A 206 -18.39 -15.57 7.49
CA ALA A 206 -19.10 -16.49 6.61
C ALA A 206 -20.58 -16.57 7.01
N THR A 207 -21.36 -15.57 6.62
CA THR A 207 -22.81 -15.51 6.73
C THR A 207 -23.41 -15.63 5.34
N TYR A 208 -24.61 -16.21 5.23
CA TYR A 208 -25.36 -16.24 3.98
C TYR A 208 -25.97 -14.88 3.60
N ASP A 209 -25.80 -13.86 4.45
CA ASP A 209 -26.33 -12.52 4.25
C ASP A 209 -25.32 -11.63 3.51
N LEU A 210 -25.77 -11.06 2.39
CA LEU A 210 -25.02 -10.04 1.64
C LEU A 210 -24.86 -8.78 2.50
N VAL A 211 -23.65 -8.23 2.56
CA VAL A 211 -23.45 -6.91 3.20
C VAL A 211 -23.96 -5.80 2.30
N LYS A 212 -24.47 -4.73 2.92
CA LYS A 212 -24.93 -3.56 2.17
C LYS A 212 -23.77 -2.99 1.33
N GLY A 213 -23.95 -2.99 0.01
CA GLY A 213 -22.96 -2.47 -0.93
C GLY A 213 -21.81 -3.42 -1.22
N GLU A 214 -21.98 -4.73 -0.97
CA GLU A 214 -21.03 -5.78 -1.35
C GLU A 214 -20.63 -5.70 -2.82
N GLY A 215 -19.34 -5.88 -3.09
CA GLY A 215 -18.78 -5.92 -4.43
C GLY A 215 -17.54 -5.06 -4.60
N LEU A 216 -17.13 -4.90 -5.86
CA LEU A 216 -15.99 -4.09 -6.27
C LEU A 216 -16.45 -2.67 -6.64
N TRP A 217 -15.84 -1.68 -6.01
CA TRP A 217 -16.06 -0.27 -6.27
C TRP A 217 -14.82 0.36 -6.88
N ILE A 218 -15.02 1.23 -7.86
CA ILE A 218 -13.93 1.89 -8.57
C ILE A 218 -14.16 3.40 -8.55
N SER A 219 -13.14 4.14 -8.12
CA SER A 219 -13.09 5.60 -8.27
C SER A 219 -11.90 6.02 -9.14
N ARG A 220 -12.11 7.02 -9.99
CA ARG A 220 -11.11 7.59 -10.91
C ARG A 220 -10.84 9.07 -10.68
N ASP A 221 -11.47 9.64 -9.66
CA ASP A 221 -11.47 11.07 -9.37
C ASP A 221 -10.98 11.36 -7.94
N GLY A 222 -10.16 10.45 -7.39
CA GLY A 222 -9.63 10.61 -6.03
C GLY A 222 -10.62 10.23 -4.93
N GLY A 223 -11.68 9.47 -5.24
CA GLY A 223 -12.63 8.96 -4.26
C GLY A 223 -13.83 9.88 -4.03
N HIS A 224 -14.08 10.84 -4.91
CA HIS A 224 -15.28 11.68 -4.88
C HIS A 224 -16.50 10.95 -5.41
N GLU A 225 -16.35 10.23 -6.54
CA GLU A 225 -17.38 9.37 -7.09
C GLU A 225 -16.90 7.91 -7.17
N TRP A 226 -17.82 7.01 -6.86
CA TRP A 226 -17.57 5.57 -6.88
C TRP A 226 -18.57 4.85 -7.77
N ARG A 227 -18.05 4.03 -8.68
CA ARG A 227 -18.85 3.17 -9.54
C ARG A 227 -18.82 1.74 -9.03
N HIS A 228 -19.99 1.19 -8.75
CA HIS A 228 -20.14 -0.22 -8.41
C HIS A 228 -19.99 -1.10 -9.66
N VAL A 229 -19.13 -2.11 -9.60
CA VAL A 229 -19.00 -3.15 -10.62
C VAL A 229 -19.73 -4.39 -10.12
N MET A 230 -21.01 -4.49 -10.47
CA MET A 230 -21.74 -5.74 -10.34
C MET A 230 -21.11 -6.77 -11.28
N ALA A 231 -20.88 -8.00 -10.81
CA ALA A 231 -20.56 -9.09 -11.70
C ALA A 231 -21.67 -9.21 -12.75
N ALA A 232 -21.33 -9.11 -14.04
CA ALA A 232 -22.27 -9.36 -15.13
C ALA A 232 -22.66 -10.85 -15.08
N GLY A 233 -23.74 -11.13 -14.37
CA GLY A 233 -24.16 -12.50 -14.05
C GLY A 233 -25.67 -12.68 -13.88
N GLU A 234 -26.51 -11.68 -14.10
CA GLU A 234 -27.97 -11.86 -14.19
C GLU A 234 -28.55 -10.89 -15.24
N GLY A 235 -28.26 -11.17 -16.49
CA GLY A 235 -28.80 -10.44 -17.65
C GLY A 235 -29.16 -11.43 -18.75
N GLY A 236 -30.14 -12.30 -18.50
CA GLY A 236 -30.54 -13.30 -19.48
C GLY A 236 -31.76 -14.10 -19.04
N GLY A 237 -32.94 -13.51 -19.20
CA GLY A 237 -34.18 -14.20 -18.83
C GLY A 237 -35.44 -13.42 -19.15
N GLY A 238 -35.54 -12.87 -20.37
CA GLY A 238 -36.82 -12.40 -20.87
C GLY A 238 -37.81 -13.56 -20.97
N ARG A 239 -38.92 -13.51 -20.23
CA ARG A 239 -40.17 -14.15 -20.63
C ARG A 239 -41.35 -13.44 -19.98
N THR A 240 -41.97 -12.58 -20.76
CA THR A 240 -43.36 -12.14 -20.57
C THR A 240 -44.26 -13.37 -20.47
N ALA A 241 -44.97 -13.50 -19.36
CA ALA A 241 -46.14 -14.37 -19.26
C ALA A 241 -47.32 -13.51 -18.83
N SER A 242 -48.13 -13.10 -19.80
CA SER A 242 -49.53 -12.73 -19.56
C SER A 242 -50.29 -14.01 -19.18
N PRO A 243 -51.14 -13.98 -18.15
CA PRO A 243 -52.26 -14.90 -18.05
C PRO A 243 -53.52 -14.24 -18.61
N ASP A 244 -53.99 -14.77 -19.73
CA ASP A 244 -55.38 -14.61 -20.15
C ASP A 244 -56.32 -15.19 -19.09
N ARG A 245 -57.39 -14.44 -18.81
CA ARG A 245 -58.57 -14.90 -18.07
C ARG A 245 -59.47 -15.72 -18.99
N PRO A 246 -60.19 -16.70 -18.44
CA PRO A 246 -61.63 -16.84 -18.67
C PRO A 246 -62.43 -16.06 -17.62
#